data_AF-A0A3P3Q5A7-F1
#
_entry.id   AF-A0A3P3Q5A7-F1
#
_cell.length_a   1.000
_cell.length_b   1.000
_cell.length_c   1.000
_cell.angle_alpha   90.00
_cell.angle_beta   90.00
_cell.angle_gamma   90.00
#
_symmetry.space_group_name_H-M   'P 1'
#
loop_
_entity.id
_entity.type
_entity.pdbx_description
1 polymer ?
#
loop_
_entity_poly.entity_id
_entity_poly.type
_entity_poly.pdbx_seq_one_letter_code
_entity_poly.pdbx_strand_id
1 'polypeptide(L)'
;MELKIYNPSEDGFIKAIEWNYDELKAELVKKLEDYKGLVYTEEQIKEAKADRAKLNALATAIDSKRKEIKKQCLQPYEQFEAQIKDLLAVIKEPVALIDSQIKGYEEEKKQKKLEEVKALFEKLKDAAGEELEFVGFEQIFEDKFLNASLSLKMVETVISNKFNAIKHDIKTIAELKEYSFEATEVYKETLNLNTALKKAKYMVDIAEKKKVEEERKEQEKEEAVKGAASDPQEAEEPADVKREWTAFEAYISAKEAKMLAAWLKLNNIKIRRI
;
A
#
# COMPACT_ATOMS: atom_id res chain seq x y z
N MET A 1 -29.60 -35.64 15.12
CA MET A 1 -30.12 -35.44 16.50
C MET A 1 -30.88 -34.14 16.49
N GLU A 2 -32.08 -34.10 17.09
CA GLU A 2 -32.90 -32.90 17.14
C GLU A 2 -33.15 -32.52 18.59
N LEU A 3 -33.07 -31.23 18.91
CA LEU A 3 -33.40 -30.73 20.24
C LEU A 3 -34.91 -30.84 20.44
N LYS A 4 -35.32 -31.69 21.39
CA LYS A 4 -36.71 -31.82 21.81
C LYS A 4 -36.87 -31.19 23.18
N ILE A 5 -37.69 -30.14 23.26
CA ILE A 5 -38.07 -29.50 24.51
C ILE A 5 -39.40 -30.11 24.95
N TYR A 6 -39.41 -30.77 26.10
CA TYR A 6 -40.60 -31.44 26.62
C TYR A 6 -41.49 -30.51 27.47
N ASN A 7 -40.92 -29.46 28.04
CA ASN A 7 -41.61 -28.44 28.84
C ASN A 7 -40.73 -27.16 28.87
N PRO A 8 -41.30 -25.94 28.83
CA PRO A 8 -42.72 -25.60 28.70
C PRO A 8 -43.29 -25.84 27.29
N SER A 9 -44.47 -26.45 27.20
CA SER A 9 -45.38 -26.36 26.05
C SER A 9 -46.27 -25.11 26.17
N GLU A 10 -46.99 -24.70 25.11
CA GLU A 10 -47.86 -23.50 25.15
C GLU A 10 -48.87 -23.51 26.32
N ASP A 11 -49.38 -24.69 26.71
CA ASP A 11 -50.28 -24.86 27.87
C ASP A 11 -49.55 -24.99 29.24
N GLY A 12 -48.22 -25.11 29.23
CA GLY A 12 -47.35 -25.36 30.39
C GLY A 12 -46.32 -24.27 30.65
N PHE A 13 -46.35 -23.16 29.92
CA PHE A 13 -45.53 -21.98 30.22
C PHE A 13 -45.85 -21.44 31.62
N ILE A 14 -44.89 -20.75 32.26
CA ILE A 14 -45.00 -20.28 33.64
C ILE A 14 -46.36 -19.58 33.84
N LYS A 15 -47.28 -20.25 34.56
CA LYS A 15 -48.61 -19.72 34.87
C LYS A 15 -48.48 -18.43 35.66
N ALA A 16 -49.46 -17.53 35.55
CA ALA A 16 -49.49 -16.30 36.32
C ALA A 16 -49.37 -16.60 37.83
N ILE A 17 -48.56 -15.81 38.55
CA ILE A 17 -48.40 -15.95 39.99
C ILE A 17 -49.65 -15.38 40.66
N GLU A 18 -50.52 -16.25 41.16
CA GLU A 18 -51.69 -15.89 41.94
C GLU A 18 -51.29 -15.63 43.39
N TRP A 19 -51.72 -14.49 43.94
CA TRP A 19 -51.46 -14.10 45.32
C TRP A 19 -52.53 -13.10 45.80
N ASN A 20 -52.62 -12.90 47.11
CA ASN A 20 -53.66 -12.09 47.77
C ASN A 20 -53.44 -10.57 47.66
N TYR A 21 -53.18 -10.08 46.44
CA TYR A 21 -52.90 -8.67 46.16
C TYR A 21 -54.01 -7.74 46.66
N ASP A 22 -55.27 -8.04 46.34
CA ASP A 22 -56.41 -7.17 46.66
C ASP A 22 -56.66 -7.09 48.18
N GLU A 23 -56.52 -8.21 48.88
CA GLU A 23 -56.63 -8.26 50.35
C GLU A 23 -55.50 -7.47 51.02
N LEU A 24 -54.25 -7.72 50.62
CA LEU A 24 -53.09 -7.01 51.17
C LEU A 24 -53.15 -5.51 50.87
N LYS A 25 -53.61 -5.13 49.67
CA LYS A 25 -53.75 -3.72 49.28
C LYS A 25 -54.85 -3.04 50.09
N ALA A 26 -56.01 -3.67 50.28
CA ALA A 26 -57.09 -3.12 51.08
C ALA A 26 -56.69 -2.94 52.55
N GLU A 27 -56.00 -3.93 53.13
CA GLU A 27 -55.48 -3.85 54.50
C GLU A 27 -54.41 -2.77 54.65
N LEU A 28 -53.50 -2.64 53.68
CA LEU A 28 -52.49 -1.58 53.65
C LEU A 28 -53.14 -0.20 53.53
N VAL A 29 -54.10 -0.01 52.63
CA VAL A 29 -54.79 1.29 52.47
C VAL A 29 -55.48 1.70 53.76
N LYS A 30 -56.21 0.77 54.39
CA LYS A 30 -56.89 1.01 55.66
C LYS A 30 -55.93 1.37 56.79
N LYS A 31 -54.82 0.63 56.93
CA LYS A 31 -53.77 0.92 57.94
C LYS A 31 -53.00 2.21 57.64
N LEU A 32 -52.92 2.62 56.37
CA LEU A 32 -52.20 3.82 55.96
C LEU A 32 -53.06 5.08 56.02
N GLU A 33 -54.39 4.95 56.02
CA GLU A 33 -55.32 6.06 56.27
C GLU A 33 -55.13 6.67 57.66
N ASP A 34 -54.86 5.85 58.66
CA ASP A 34 -54.57 6.31 60.03
C ASP A 34 -53.34 7.24 60.09
N TYR A 35 -52.37 7.09 59.17
CA TYR A 35 -51.20 7.96 59.08
C TYR A 35 -51.41 9.22 58.22
N LYS A 36 -52.49 9.31 57.44
CA LYS A 36 -52.80 10.48 56.61
C LYS A 36 -53.45 11.57 57.47
N GLY A 37 -52.64 12.56 57.89
CA GLY A 37 -53.12 13.76 58.60
C GLY A 37 -52.72 13.83 60.08
N LEU A 38 -51.95 12.87 60.59
CA LEU A 38 -51.37 12.93 61.93
C LEU A 38 -50.22 13.95 61.97
N VAL A 39 -50.41 15.03 62.74
CA VAL A 39 -49.34 15.92 63.17
C VAL A 39 -48.80 15.36 64.49
N TYR A 40 -47.64 14.71 64.45
CA TYR A 40 -47.04 14.12 65.63
C TYR A 40 -46.59 15.20 66.63
N THR A 41 -47.07 15.10 67.87
CA THR A 41 -46.55 15.87 69.01
C THR A 41 -45.28 15.21 69.58
N GLU A 42 -44.49 15.90 70.40
CA GLU A 42 -43.22 15.37 70.96
C GLU A 42 -43.39 14.03 71.69
N GLU A 43 -44.53 13.82 72.36
CA GLU A 43 -44.86 12.58 73.06
C GLU A 43 -45.16 11.41 72.11
N GLN A 44 -45.63 11.69 70.88
CA GLN A 44 -46.02 10.69 69.88
C GLN A 44 -44.88 10.28 68.93
N ILE A 45 -43.72 10.96 68.99
CA ILE A 45 -42.56 10.66 68.12
C ILE A 45 -42.05 9.23 68.32
N LYS A 46 -42.15 8.67 69.54
CA LYS A 46 -41.72 7.31 69.83
C LYS A 46 -42.57 6.28 69.09
N GLU A 47 -43.88 6.50 69.05
CA GLU A 47 -44.84 5.64 68.35
C GLU A 47 -44.69 5.78 66.83
N ALA A 48 -44.54 7.01 66.32
CA ALA A 48 -44.27 7.28 64.91
C ALA A 48 -43.03 6.54 64.37
N LYS A 49 -41.95 6.51 65.16
CA LYS A 49 -40.73 5.75 64.82
C LYS A 49 -40.97 4.25 64.80
N ALA A 50 -41.78 3.72 65.72
CA ALA A 50 -42.13 2.30 65.75
C ALA A 50 -42.98 1.91 64.53
N ASP A 51 -43.94 2.74 64.14
CA ASP A 51 -44.80 2.46 62.99
C ASP A 51 -44.05 2.59 61.65
N ARG A 52 -43.16 3.58 61.52
CA ARG A 52 -42.22 3.65 60.40
C ARG A 52 -41.36 2.38 60.29
N ALA A 53 -40.86 1.87 61.42
CA ALA A 53 -40.07 0.65 61.43
C ALA A 53 -40.89 -0.57 60.98
N LYS A 54 -42.15 -0.71 61.44
CA LYS A 54 -43.06 -1.78 61.01
C LYS A 54 -43.38 -1.69 59.51
N LEU A 55 -43.67 -0.49 58.99
CA LEU A 55 -43.94 -0.28 57.56
C LEU A 55 -42.73 -0.61 56.69
N ASN A 56 -41.52 -0.20 57.11
CA ASN A 56 -40.29 -0.55 56.42
C ASN A 56 -39.98 -2.05 56.47
N ALA A 57 -40.25 -2.72 57.59
CA ALA A 57 -40.10 -4.16 57.71
C ALA A 57 -41.07 -4.91 56.78
N LEU A 58 -42.33 -4.46 56.70
CA LEU A 58 -43.33 -5.00 55.80
C LEU A 58 -42.95 -4.79 54.33
N ALA A 59 -42.50 -3.60 53.94
CA ALA A 59 -42.02 -3.31 52.60
C ALA A 59 -40.82 -4.19 52.21
N THR A 60 -39.88 -4.39 53.15
CA THR A 60 -38.72 -5.26 52.96
C THR A 60 -39.13 -6.73 52.80
N ALA A 61 -40.11 -7.21 53.56
CA ALA A 61 -40.61 -8.57 53.45
C ALA A 61 -41.27 -8.84 52.08
N ILE A 62 -42.09 -7.90 51.59
CA ILE A 62 -42.72 -7.98 50.26
C ILE A 62 -41.65 -8.03 49.16
N ASP A 63 -40.68 -7.13 49.19
CA ASP A 63 -39.61 -7.12 48.19
C ASP A 63 -38.71 -8.37 48.26
N SER A 64 -38.47 -8.89 49.47
CA SER A 64 -37.70 -10.12 49.66
C SER A 64 -38.43 -11.33 49.06
N LYS A 65 -39.74 -11.44 49.26
CA LYS A 65 -40.55 -12.50 48.62
C LYS A 65 -40.61 -12.35 47.10
N ARG A 66 -40.73 -11.13 46.57
CA ARG A 66 -40.61 -10.89 45.12
C ARG A 66 -39.28 -11.42 44.57
N LYS A 67 -38.17 -11.12 45.24
CA LYS A 67 -36.82 -11.58 44.83
C LYS A 67 -36.68 -13.11 44.92
N GLU A 68 -37.21 -13.71 45.97
CA GLU A 68 -37.21 -15.17 46.17
C GLU A 68 -37.99 -15.88 45.04
N ILE A 69 -39.21 -15.43 44.76
CA ILE A 69 -40.04 -15.99 43.67
C ILE A 69 -39.38 -15.78 42.31
N LYS A 70 -38.79 -14.60 42.04
CA LYS A 70 -38.02 -14.36 40.82
C LYS A 70 -36.88 -15.37 40.65
N LYS A 71 -36.13 -15.64 41.72
CA LYS A 71 -35.04 -16.63 41.70
C LYS A 71 -35.59 -18.03 41.42
N GLN A 72 -36.69 -18.43 42.05
CA GLN A 72 -37.32 -19.73 41.80
C GLN A 72 -37.84 -19.88 40.37
N CYS A 73 -38.41 -18.83 39.78
CA CYS A 73 -38.87 -18.86 38.38
C CYS A 73 -37.70 -18.92 37.38
N LEU A 74 -36.59 -18.24 37.67
CA LEU A 74 -35.42 -18.22 36.78
C LEU A 74 -34.52 -19.44 36.95
N GLN A 75 -34.50 -20.07 38.12
CA GLN A 75 -33.61 -21.22 38.39
C GLN A 75 -33.79 -22.38 37.39
N PRO A 76 -35.00 -22.82 37.01
CA PRO A 76 -35.18 -23.83 35.96
C PRO A 76 -34.63 -23.38 34.59
N TYR A 77 -34.78 -22.09 34.27
CA TYR A 77 -34.23 -21.52 33.03
C TYR A 77 -32.70 -21.48 33.07
N GLU A 78 -32.10 -21.01 34.16
CA GLU A 78 -30.64 -20.96 34.33
C GLU A 78 -30.02 -22.37 34.27
N GLN A 79 -30.69 -23.38 34.85
CA GLN A 79 -30.28 -24.77 34.75
C GLN A 79 -30.35 -25.29 33.31
N PHE A 80 -31.47 -25.04 32.62
CA PHE A 80 -31.61 -25.39 31.20
C PHE A 80 -30.56 -24.69 30.32
N GLU A 81 -30.34 -23.39 30.53
CA GLU A 81 -29.34 -22.62 29.80
C GLU A 81 -27.93 -23.18 30.04
N ALA A 82 -27.59 -23.54 31.28
CA ALA A 82 -26.31 -24.17 31.60
C ALA A 82 -26.15 -25.52 30.90
N GLN A 83 -27.19 -26.36 30.88
CA GLN A 83 -27.18 -27.65 30.17
C GLN A 83 -27.03 -27.49 28.65
N ILE A 84 -27.72 -26.51 28.05
CA ILE A 84 -27.56 -26.19 26.63
C ILE A 84 -26.14 -25.69 26.34
N LYS A 85 -25.58 -24.82 27.18
CA LYS A 85 -24.20 -24.32 27.02
C LYS A 85 -23.18 -25.46 27.12
N ASP A 86 -23.38 -26.40 28.04
CA ASP A 86 -22.55 -27.60 28.18
C ASP A 86 -22.60 -28.47 26.91
N LEU A 87 -23.81 -28.79 26.42
CA LEU A 87 -23.98 -29.52 25.16
C LEU A 87 -23.33 -28.79 23.97
N LEU A 88 -23.47 -27.47 23.89
CA LEU A 88 -22.82 -26.65 22.86
C LEU A 88 -21.29 -26.69 23.00
N ALA A 89 -20.75 -26.71 24.22
CA ALA A 89 -19.31 -26.82 24.45
C ALA A 89 -18.76 -28.17 23.94
N VAL A 90 -19.47 -29.27 24.24
CA VAL A 90 -19.14 -30.63 23.74
C VAL A 90 -19.13 -30.69 22.21
N ILE A 91 -19.97 -29.91 21.52
CA ILE A 91 -19.99 -29.86 20.04
C ILE A 91 -18.87 -28.98 19.49
N LYS A 92 -18.55 -27.86 20.16
CA LYS A 92 -17.57 -26.88 19.66
C LYS A 92 -16.16 -27.44 19.55
N GLU A 93 -15.74 -28.30 20.47
CA GLU A 93 -14.41 -28.92 20.45
C GLU A 93 -14.16 -29.77 19.19
N PRO A 94 -15.00 -30.78 18.86
CA PRO A 94 -14.81 -31.56 17.63
C PRO A 94 -15.02 -30.72 16.37
N VAL A 95 -15.90 -29.71 16.38
CA VAL A 95 -16.04 -28.78 15.24
C VAL A 95 -14.73 -28.04 14.99
N ALA A 96 -14.10 -27.48 16.01
CA ALA A 96 -12.82 -26.80 15.88
C ALA A 96 -11.69 -27.74 15.40
N LEU A 97 -11.70 -28.99 15.87
CA LEU A 97 -10.76 -30.02 15.41
C LEU A 97 -10.96 -30.34 13.92
N ILE A 98 -12.20 -30.55 13.49
CA ILE A 98 -12.54 -30.82 12.08
C ILE A 98 -12.15 -29.63 11.21
N ASP A 99 -12.47 -28.40 11.61
CA ASP A 99 -12.09 -27.19 10.89
C ASP A 99 -10.57 -27.07 10.72
N SER A 100 -9.82 -27.38 11.78
CA SER A 100 -8.36 -27.39 11.72
C SER A 100 -7.83 -28.47 10.77
N GLN A 101 -8.43 -29.65 10.75
CA GLN A 101 -8.04 -30.73 9.84
C GLN A 101 -8.36 -30.39 8.39
N ILE A 102 -9.52 -29.78 8.11
CA ILE A 102 -9.89 -29.32 6.77
C ILE A 102 -8.89 -28.27 6.28
N LYS A 103 -8.58 -27.26 7.10
CA LYS A 103 -7.59 -26.23 6.75
C LYS A 103 -6.20 -26.82 6.52
N GLY A 104 -5.77 -27.75 7.36
CA GLY A 104 -4.48 -28.44 7.20
C GLY A 104 -4.41 -29.22 5.90
N TYR A 105 -5.48 -29.95 5.56
CA TYR A 105 -5.57 -30.72 4.31
C TYR A 105 -5.62 -29.83 3.06
N GLU A 106 -6.35 -28.71 3.10
CA GLU A 106 -6.40 -27.74 1.99
C GLU A 106 -5.04 -27.06 1.78
N GLU A 107 -4.34 -26.72 2.87
CA GLU A 107 -2.99 -26.15 2.81
C GLU A 107 -1.97 -27.17 2.27
N GLU A 108 -2.02 -28.42 2.73
CA GLU A 108 -1.17 -29.50 2.18
C GLU A 108 -1.41 -29.69 0.68
N LYS A 109 -2.68 -29.64 0.23
CA LYS A 109 -3.02 -29.68 -1.20
C LYS A 109 -2.46 -28.50 -1.97
N LYS A 110 -2.54 -27.28 -1.42
CA LYS A 110 -1.96 -26.09 -2.05
C LYS A 110 -0.45 -26.19 -2.16
N GLN A 111 0.23 -26.69 -1.13
CA GLN A 111 1.68 -26.88 -1.12
C GLN A 111 2.11 -27.95 -2.13
N LYS A 112 1.46 -29.10 -2.16
CA LYS A 112 1.71 -30.13 -3.19
C LYS A 112 1.51 -29.57 -4.60
N LYS A 113 0.42 -28.82 -4.81
CA LYS A 113 0.15 -28.20 -6.10
C LYS A 113 1.19 -27.12 -6.45
N LEU A 114 1.69 -26.37 -5.47
CA LEU A 114 2.78 -25.43 -5.69
C LEU A 114 4.04 -26.15 -6.15
N GLU A 115 4.39 -27.28 -5.54
CA GLU A 115 5.51 -28.12 -5.98
C GLU A 115 5.30 -28.65 -7.40
N GLU A 116 4.10 -29.14 -7.72
CA GLU A 116 3.75 -29.59 -9.08
C GLU A 116 3.85 -28.45 -10.10
N VAL A 117 3.40 -27.24 -9.75
CA VAL A 117 3.47 -26.06 -10.62
C VAL A 117 4.91 -25.57 -10.79
N LYS A 118 5.74 -25.64 -9.74
CA LYS A 118 7.19 -25.38 -9.83
C LYS A 118 7.88 -26.40 -10.74
N ALA A 119 7.62 -27.69 -10.55
CA ALA A 119 8.20 -28.74 -11.39
C ALA A 119 7.76 -28.61 -12.86
N LEU A 120 6.50 -28.23 -13.09
CA LEU A 120 5.97 -27.94 -14.41
C LEU A 120 6.65 -26.73 -15.04
N PHE A 121 6.86 -25.65 -14.28
CA PHE A 121 7.58 -24.46 -14.72
C PHE A 121 9.01 -24.80 -15.15
N GLU A 122 9.78 -25.51 -14.32
CA GLU A 122 11.17 -25.89 -14.65
C GLU A 122 11.20 -26.77 -15.91
N LYS A 123 10.32 -27.78 -16.01
CA LYS A 123 10.21 -28.62 -17.20
C LYS A 123 9.91 -27.81 -18.47
N LEU A 124 8.99 -26.85 -18.39
CA LEU A 124 8.65 -25.99 -19.53
C LEU A 124 9.80 -25.03 -19.86
N LYS A 125 10.53 -24.55 -18.85
CA LYS A 125 11.69 -23.66 -19.02
C LYS A 125 12.84 -24.39 -19.71
N ASP A 126 13.15 -25.61 -19.26
CA ASP A 126 14.14 -26.49 -19.90
C ASP A 126 13.77 -26.78 -21.36
N ALA A 127 12.50 -27.05 -21.64
CA ALA A 127 12.02 -27.27 -23.01
C ALA A 127 12.03 -26.01 -23.87
N ALA A 128 11.93 -24.82 -23.26
CA ALA A 128 11.94 -23.56 -23.96
C ALA A 128 13.35 -23.11 -24.38
N GLY A 129 14.40 -23.57 -23.68
CA GLY A 129 15.81 -23.32 -24.02
C GLY A 129 16.44 -22.13 -23.29
N GLU A 130 17.76 -21.95 -23.51
CA GLU A 130 18.62 -20.98 -22.81
C GLU A 130 18.13 -19.52 -22.89
N GLU A 131 17.36 -19.18 -23.93
CA GLU A 131 16.82 -17.82 -24.11
C GLU A 131 15.87 -17.38 -22.97
N LEU A 132 15.28 -18.32 -22.22
CA LEU A 132 14.40 -18.04 -21.08
C LEU A 132 15.06 -18.29 -19.72
N GLU A 133 16.37 -18.52 -19.66
CA GLU A 133 17.06 -18.89 -18.42
C GLU A 133 16.93 -17.81 -17.33
N PHE A 134 16.87 -16.54 -17.72
CA PHE A 134 16.69 -15.41 -16.82
C PHE A 134 15.30 -15.32 -16.18
N VAL A 135 14.30 -16.04 -16.71
CA VAL A 135 12.92 -15.99 -16.20
C VAL A 135 12.84 -16.80 -14.91
N GLY A 136 12.49 -16.11 -13.83
CA GLY A 136 12.25 -16.71 -12.51
C GLY A 136 10.82 -17.24 -12.35
N PHE A 137 10.64 -18.23 -11.48
CA PHE A 137 9.32 -18.79 -11.17
C PHE A 137 8.36 -17.70 -10.66
N GLU A 138 8.84 -16.84 -9.76
CA GLU A 138 8.07 -15.77 -9.11
C GLU A 138 7.52 -14.74 -10.10
N GLN A 139 8.20 -14.54 -11.24
CA GLN A 139 7.75 -13.60 -12.27
C GLN A 139 6.57 -14.14 -13.09
N ILE A 140 6.41 -15.47 -13.14
CA ILE A 140 5.38 -16.15 -13.93
C ILE A 140 4.24 -16.66 -13.05
N PHE A 141 4.55 -17.00 -11.80
CA PHE A 141 3.62 -17.52 -10.82
C PHE A 141 2.45 -16.57 -10.54
N GLU A 142 1.27 -17.15 -10.38
CA GLU A 142 0.07 -16.45 -9.95
C GLU A 142 -0.65 -17.30 -8.90
N ASP A 143 -1.12 -16.70 -7.81
CA ASP A 143 -1.79 -17.42 -6.71
C ASP A 143 -2.96 -18.29 -7.18
N LYS A 144 -3.64 -17.86 -8.25
CA LYS A 144 -4.74 -18.59 -8.88
C LYS A 144 -4.33 -19.97 -9.40
N PHE A 145 -3.04 -20.21 -9.65
CA PHE A 145 -2.52 -21.53 -10.03
C PHE A 145 -2.72 -22.57 -8.93
N LEU A 146 -2.81 -22.13 -7.66
CA LEU A 146 -3.06 -23.01 -6.52
C LEU A 146 -4.55 -23.32 -6.30
N ASN A 147 -5.46 -22.66 -7.03
CA ASN A 147 -6.90 -22.89 -6.88
C ASN A 147 -7.28 -24.31 -7.30
N ALA A 148 -8.08 -25.01 -6.48
CA ALA A 148 -8.50 -26.39 -6.76
C ALA A 148 -9.27 -26.53 -8.10
N SER A 149 -9.95 -25.49 -8.55
CA SER A 149 -10.69 -25.45 -9.82
C SER A 149 -9.80 -25.39 -11.05
N LEU A 150 -8.55 -24.96 -10.93
CA LEU A 150 -7.64 -24.79 -12.06
C LEU A 150 -6.81 -26.07 -12.25
N SER A 151 -6.96 -26.76 -13.37
CA SER A 151 -6.17 -27.97 -13.63
C SER A 151 -4.71 -27.66 -13.95
N LEU A 152 -3.79 -28.59 -13.68
CA LEU A 152 -2.38 -28.44 -14.06
C LEU A 152 -2.18 -28.23 -15.57
N LYS A 153 -3.01 -28.85 -16.41
CA LYS A 153 -2.99 -28.64 -17.88
C LYS A 153 -3.33 -27.21 -18.27
N MET A 154 -4.26 -26.57 -17.55
CA MET A 154 -4.57 -25.17 -17.79
C MET A 154 -3.41 -24.28 -17.34
N VAL A 155 -2.78 -24.59 -16.22
CA VAL A 155 -1.57 -23.90 -15.76
C VAL A 155 -0.43 -24.03 -16.78
N GLU A 156 -0.19 -25.24 -17.29
CA GLU A 156 0.80 -25.52 -18.35
C GLU A 156 0.57 -24.64 -19.58
N THR A 157 -0.68 -24.54 -20.03
CA THR A 157 -1.08 -23.72 -21.17
C THR A 157 -0.81 -22.23 -20.89
N VAL A 158 -1.14 -21.74 -19.69
CA VAL A 158 -0.92 -20.34 -19.30
C VAL A 158 0.58 -20.03 -19.25
N ILE A 159 1.39 -20.88 -18.63
CA ILE A 159 2.86 -20.71 -18.55
C ILE A 159 3.47 -20.74 -19.94
N SER A 160 3.09 -21.72 -20.78
CA SER A 160 3.59 -21.83 -22.16
C SER A 160 3.27 -20.59 -22.98
N ASN A 161 2.07 -20.04 -22.85
CA ASN A 161 1.69 -18.80 -23.52
C ASN A 161 2.53 -17.61 -23.06
N LYS A 162 2.82 -17.50 -21.75
CA LYS A 162 3.73 -16.45 -21.23
C LYS A 162 5.14 -16.61 -21.80
N PHE A 163 5.68 -17.83 -21.85
CA PHE A 163 6.98 -18.09 -22.46
C PHE A 163 7.02 -17.71 -23.94
N ASN A 164 5.99 -18.05 -24.71
CA ASN A 164 5.89 -17.66 -26.11
C ASN A 164 5.84 -16.14 -26.28
N ALA A 165 5.10 -15.43 -25.42
CA ALA A 165 5.07 -13.97 -25.43
C ALA A 165 6.45 -13.37 -25.11
N ILE A 166 7.15 -13.91 -24.12
CA ILE A 166 8.50 -13.47 -23.76
C ILE A 166 9.48 -13.68 -24.92
N LYS A 167 9.44 -14.84 -25.58
CA LYS A 167 10.27 -15.12 -26.77
C LYS A 167 10.00 -14.11 -27.88
N HIS A 168 8.72 -13.80 -28.13
CA HIS A 168 8.32 -12.81 -29.13
C HIS A 168 8.84 -11.41 -28.78
N ASP A 169 8.76 -11.01 -27.52
CA ASP A 169 9.22 -9.70 -27.05
C ASP A 169 10.75 -9.57 -27.17
N ILE A 170 11.50 -10.60 -26.77
CA ILE A 170 12.97 -10.66 -26.95
C ILE A 170 13.32 -10.53 -28.43
N LYS A 171 12.63 -11.26 -29.31
CA LYS A 171 12.85 -11.16 -30.75
C LYS A 171 12.57 -9.76 -31.28
N THR A 172 11.50 -9.12 -30.81
CA THR A 172 11.16 -7.74 -31.17
C THR A 172 12.26 -6.75 -30.74
N ILE A 173 12.84 -6.94 -29.56
CA ILE A 173 13.95 -6.13 -29.06
C ILE A 173 15.23 -6.39 -29.87
N ALA A 174 15.49 -7.64 -30.26
CA ALA A 174 16.66 -8.00 -31.07
C ALA A 174 16.63 -7.38 -32.47
N GLU A 175 15.45 -7.09 -33.01
CA GLU A 175 15.26 -6.41 -34.31
C GLU A 175 15.53 -4.88 -34.25
N LEU A 176 15.81 -4.33 -33.07
CA LEU A 176 16.21 -2.92 -32.93
C LEU A 176 17.59 -2.65 -33.55
N LYS A 177 17.69 -1.55 -34.30
CA LYS A 177 18.94 -1.15 -34.97
C LYS A 177 20.04 -0.71 -34.00
N GLU A 178 19.67 -0.05 -32.92
CA GLU A 178 20.58 0.53 -31.93
C GLU A 178 20.09 0.22 -30.51
N TYR A 179 21.03 0.06 -29.58
CA TYR A 179 20.78 -0.19 -28.15
C TYR A 179 19.88 -1.40 -27.83
N SER A 180 19.87 -2.42 -28.70
CA SER A 180 19.10 -3.66 -28.49
C SER A 180 19.58 -4.44 -27.27
N PHE A 181 20.88 -4.41 -26.98
CA PHE A 181 21.46 -5.07 -25.82
C PHE A 181 20.96 -4.45 -24.51
N GLU A 182 21.04 -3.13 -24.36
CA GLU A 182 20.57 -2.42 -23.16
C GLU A 182 19.07 -2.56 -22.97
N ALA A 183 18.30 -2.57 -24.06
CA ALA A 183 16.87 -2.83 -24.02
C ALA A 183 16.58 -4.27 -23.56
N THR A 184 17.37 -5.24 -24.00
CA THR A 184 17.24 -6.64 -23.58
C THR A 184 17.51 -6.79 -22.09
N GLU A 185 18.54 -6.14 -21.54
CA GLU A 185 18.83 -6.20 -20.10
C GLU A 185 17.68 -5.61 -19.27
N VAL A 186 17.13 -4.46 -19.66
CA VAL A 186 15.95 -3.87 -19.00
C VAL A 186 14.73 -4.78 -19.11
N TYR A 187 14.56 -5.45 -20.24
CA TYR A 187 13.49 -6.41 -20.41
C TYR A 187 13.65 -7.62 -19.49
N LYS A 188 14.86 -8.16 -19.33
CA LYS A 188 15.11 -9.30 -18.44
C LYS A 188 14.74 -9.00 -16.98
N GLU A 189 14.97 -7.77 -16.53
CA GLU A 189 14.60 -7.33 -15.18
C GLU A 189 13.09 -7.14 -15.01
N THR A 190 12.42 -6.60 -16.03
CA THR A 190 11.04 -6.09 -15.89
C THR A 190 9.96 -6.95 -16.55
N LEU A 191 10.34 -7.83 -17.48
CA LEU A 191 9.45 -8.53 -18.41
C LEU A 191 8.43 -7.60 -19.07
N ASN A 192 8.86 -6.37 -19.38
CA ASN A 192 7.99 -5.35 -19.96
C ASN A 192 8.60 -4.75 -21.23
N LEU A 193 8.04 -5.11 -22.38
CA LEU A 193 8.50 -4.65 -23.70
C LEU A 193 8.47 -3.12 -23.80
N ASN A 194 7.42 -2.47 -23.31
CA ASN A 194 7.31 -1.01 -23.40
C ASN A 194 8.40 -0.28 -22.62
N THR A 195 8.77 -0.80 -21.44
CA THR A 195 9.87 -0.22 -20.64
C THR A 195 11.21 -0.38 -21.37
N ALA A 196 11.46 -1.56 -21.93
CA ALA A 196 12.67 -1.84 -22.71
C ALA A 196 12.79 -0.93 -23.96
N LEU A 197 11.72 -0.84 -24.76
CA LEU A 197 11.70 0.00 -25.97
C LEU A 197 11.88 1.49 -25.66
N LYS A 198 11.27 1.98 -24.57
CA LYS A 198 11.46 3.37 -24.12
C LYS A 198 12.91 3.65 -23.75
N LYS A 199 13.58 2.71 -23.09
CA LYS A 199 15.00 2.84 -22.75
C LYS A 199 15.85 2.91 -24.02
N ALA A 200 15.62 2.02 -24.98
CA ALA A 200 16.34 2.02 -26.26
C ALA A 200 16.22 3.38 -26.96
N LYS A 201 14.98 3.86 -27.11
CA LYS A 201 14.70 5.15 -27.74
C LYS A 201 15.39 6.32 -27.03
N TYR A 202 15.35 6.34 -25.70
CA TYR A 202 16.01 7.38 -24.92
C TYR A 202 17.54 7.41 -25.14
N MET A 203 18.16 6.24 -25.30
CA MET A 203 19.60 6.14 -25.59
C MET A 203 19.93 6.65 -27.00
N VAL A 204 19.12 6.33 -28.00
CA VAL A 204 19.22 6.89 -29.36
C VAL A 204 19.11 8.41 -29.32
N ASP A 205 18.06 8.94 -28.69
CA ASP A 205 17.81 10.38 -28.62
C ASP A 205 18.99 11.13 -27.94
N ILE A 206 19.64 10.52 -26.94
CA ILE A 206 20.83 11.09 -26.30
C ILE A 206 22.04 11.05 -27.22
N ALA A 207 22.27 9.93 -27.91
CA ALA A 207 23.42 9.75 -28.77
C ALA A 207 23.38 10.69 -29.96
N GLU A 208 22.21 10.86 -30.59
CA GLU A 208 21.99 11.85 -31.65
C GLU A 208 22.26 13.27 -31.16
N LYS A 209 21.70 13.66 -30.01
CA LYS A 209 21.96 14.99 -29.43
C LYS A 209 23.44 15.24 -29.14
N LYS A 210 24.16 14.21 -28.68
CA LYS A 210 25.61 14.32 -28.42
C LYS A 210 26.41 14.46 -29.72
N LYS A 211 26.08 13.68 -30.75
CA LYS A 211 26.73 13.78 -32.07
C LYS A 211 26.53 15.16 -32.70
N VAL A 212 25.29 15.66 -32.71
CA VAL A 212 24.98 17.00 -33.25
C VAL A 212 25.75 18.09 -32.50
N GLU A 213 25.88 17.99 -31.18
CA GLU A 213 26.64 18.95 -30.39
C GLU A 213 28.16 18.86 -30.62
N GLU A 214 28.68 17.66 -30.86
CA GLU A 214 30.10 17.45 -31.16
C GLU A 214 30.46 17.95 -32.56
N GLU A 215 29.64 17.66 -33.57
CA GLU A 215 29.77 18.19 -34.92
C GLU A 215 29.71 19.72 -34.94
N ARG A 216 28.80 20.32 -34.16
CA ARG A 216 28.73 21.79 -34.01
C ARG A 216 30.04 22.34 -33.43
N LYS A 217 30.57 21.72 -32.38
CA LYS A 217 31.85 22.14 -31.77
C LYS A 217 33.03 21.95 -32.70
N GLU A 218 33.02 20.93 -33.56
CA GLU A 218 34.10 20.66 -34.50
C GLU A 218 34.06 21.64 -35.68
N GLN A 219 32.86 21.98 -36.19
CA GLN A 219 32.67 23.06 -37.17
C GLN A 219 33.12 24.41 -36.60
N GLU A 220 32.73 24.75 -35.36
CA GLU A 220 33.18 25.98 -34.69
C GLU A 220 34.72 26.04 -34.55
N LYS A 221 35.37 24.89 -34.27
CA LYS A 221 36.84 24.81 -34.21
C LYS A 221 37.48 24.93 -35.59
N GLU A 222 36.95 24.29 -36.62
CA GLU A 222 37.47 24.43 -38.00
C GLU A 222 37.31 25.85 -38.54
N GLU A 223 36.18 26.51 -38.28
CA GLU A 223 35.97 27.91 -38.65
C GLU A 223 36.93 28.84 -37.89
N ALA A 224 37.20 28.59 -36.61
CA ALA A 224 38.20 29.32 -35.85
C ALA A 224 39.64 29.12 -36.38
N VAL A 225 39.97 27.93 -36.88
CA VAL A 225 41.30 27.63 -37.47
C VAL A 225 41.43 28.21 -38.89
N LYS A 226 40.39 28.16 -39.73
CA LYS A 226 40.38 28.79 -41.06
C LYS A 226 40.39 30.32 -40.97
N GLY A 227 39.74 30.89 -39.94
CA GLY A 227 39.84 32.30 -39.60
C GLY A 227 41.24 32.72 -39.11
N ALA A 228 42.05 31.78 -38.60
CA ALA A 228 43.44 32.02 -38.21
C ALA A 228 44.48 31.72 -39.31
N ALA A 229 44.12 30.95 -40.34
CA ALA A 229 44.98 30.59 -41.47
C ALA A 229 44.76 31.46 -42.73
N SER A 230 43.81 32.39 -42.69
CA SER A 230 43.61 33.43 -43.71
C SER A 230 44.32 34.74 -43.32
N ASP A 231 45.60 34.63 -42.98
CA ASP A 231 46.55 35.73 -43.22
C ASP A 231 47.96 35.15 -43.43
N PRO A 232 48.27 34.80 -44.69
CA PRO A 232 49.59 35.14 -45.20
C PRO A 232 49.52 35.81 -46.57
N GLN A 233 50.13 37.00 -46.62
CA GLN A 233 50.58 37.81 -47.76
C GLN A 233 49.61 38.83 -48.35
N GLU A 234 49.85 40.08 -47.99
CA GLU A 234 50.35 41.03 -48.99
C GLU A 234 51.46 41.91 -48.37
N ALA A 235 52.70 41.47 -48.58
CA ALA A 235 53.86 42.35 -48.48
C ALA A 235 53.91 43.20 -49.74
N GLU A 236 53.13 44.30 -49.76
CA GLU A 236 53.42 45.42 -50.64
C GLU A 236 54.54 46.25 -50.02
N GLU A 237 55.68 46.33 -50.71
CA GLU A 237 56.64 47.40 -50.48
C GLU A 237 55.91 48.74 -50.70
N PRO A 238 55.89 49.67 -49.72
CA PRO A 238 55.20 50.92 -49.93
C PRO A 238 56.03 51.81 -50.86
N ALA A 239 55.35 52.28 -51.90
CA ALA A 239 55.70 53.50 -52.62
C ALA A 239 56.10 54.62 -51.64
N ASP A 240 57.11 55.39 -52.03
CA ASP A 240 57.72 56.49 -51.30
C ASP A 240 56.70 57.60 -50.97
N VAL A 241 55.98 57.43 -49.87
CA VAL A 241 55.17 58.49 -49.26
C VAL A 241 56.11 59.33 -48.39
N LYS A 242 56.35 60.60 -48.78
CA LYS A 242 57.06 61.57 -47.93
C LYS A 242 56.35 61.69 -46.58
N ARG A 243 57.03 61.26 -45.51
CA ARG A 243 56.54 61.33 -44.12
C ARG A 243 57.16 62.50 -43.38
N GLU A 244 56.35 63.28 -42.70
CA GLU A 244 56.77 64.37 -41.81
C GLU A 244 56.45 64.02 -40.34
N TRP A 245 57.16 64.65 -39.41
CA TRP A 245 56.94 64.42 -37.98
C TRP A 245 55.76 65.26 -37.47
N THR A 246 54.68 64.60 -37.08
CA THR A 246 53.50 65.25 -36.48
C THR A 246 53.48 65.04 -34.96
N ALA A 247 53.25 66.10 -34.19
CA ALA A 247 53.03 65.98 -32.75
C ALA A 247 51.65 65.38 -32.47
N PHE A 248 51.59 64.38 -31.57
CA PHE A 248 50.37 63.66 -31.23
C PHE A 248 50.34 63.35 -29.72
N GLU A 249 49.22 63.66 -29.07
CA GLU A 249 48.97 63.35 -27.66
C GLU A 249 47.74 62.44 -27.55
N ALA A 250 47.83 61.42 -26.69
CA ALA A 250 46.74 60.49 -26.43
C ALA A 250 46.62 60.24 -24.92
N TYR A 251 45.39 60.29 -24.40
CA TYR A 251 45.09 59.98 -23.01
C TYR A 251 44.82 58.49 -22.85
N ILE A 252 45.88 57.72 -22.57
CA ILE A 252 45.86 56.25 -22.51
C ILE A 252 46.69 55.72 -21.35
N SER A 253 46.36 54.52 -20.88
CA SER A 253 47.11 53.82 -19.84
C SER A 253 48.44 53.25 -20.36
N ALA A 254 49.34 52.86 -19.44
CA ALA A 254 50.64 52.28 -19.81
C ALA A 254 50.52 50.96 -20.62
N LYS A 255 49.44 50.19 -20.43
CA LYS A 255 49.19 48.96 -21.19
C LYS A 255 48.76 49.28 -22.62
N GLU A 256 47.84 50.23 -22.77
CA GLU A 256 47.37 50.72 -24.08
C GLU A 256 48.49 51.42 -24.84
N ALA A 257 49.36 52.16 -24.16
CA ALA A 257 50.54 52.76 -24.77
C ALA A 257 51.50 51.71 -25.37
N LYS A 258 51.68 50.57 -24.69
CA LYS A 258 52.49 49.46 -25.23
C LYS A 258 51.83 48.79 -26.43
N MET A 259 50.50 48.63 -26.41
CA MET A 259 49.74 48.08 -27.54
C MET A 259 49.79 49.01 -28.74
N LEU A 260 49.60 50.31 -28.54
CA LEU A 260 49.70 51.32 -29.59
C LEU A 260 51.13 51.39 -30.16
N ALA A 261 52.16 51.34 -29.30
CA ALA A 261 53.55 51.29 -29.75
C ALA A 261 53.86 50.00 -30.56
N ALA A 262 53.30 48.86 -30.18
CA ALA A 262 53.44 47.61 -30.93
C ALA A 262 52.76 47.70 -32.29
N TRP A 263 51.53 48.24 -32.34
CA TRP A 263 50.79 48.44 -33.58
C TRP A 263 51.51 49.40 -34.54
N LEU A 264 52.02 50.54 -34.04
CA LEU A 264 52.77 51.50 -34.86
C LEU A 264 54.06 50.89 -35.44
N LYS A 265 54.78 50.06 -34.66
CA LYS A 265 55.95 49.32 -35.14
C LYS A 265 55.59 48.30 -36.22
N LEU A 266 54.48 47.58 -36.03
CA LEU A 266 54.00 46.58 -36.99
C LEU A 266 53.65 47.22 -38.34
N ASN A 267 53.18 48.46 -38.33
CA ASN A 267 52.86 49.25 -39.52
C ASN A 267 54.04 50.10 -40.04
N ASN A 268 55.26 49.85 -39.56
CA ASN A 268 56.46 50.58 -39.97
C ASN A 268 56.38 52.12 -39.75
N ILE A 269 55.63 52.57 -38.74
CA ILE A 269 55.49 53.99 -38.36
C ILE A 269 56.50 54.30 -37.25
N LYS A 270 57.39 55.27 -37.52
CA LYS A 270 58.42 55.68 -36.55
C LYS A 270 57.80 56.59 -35.48
N ILE A 271 57.98 56.22 -34.23
CA ILE A 271 57.60 57.04 -33.07
C ILE A 271 58.86 57.58 -32.38
N ARG A 272 58.82 58.84 -31.94
CA ARG A 272 59.84 59.44 -31.08
C ARG A 272 59.15 60.11 -29.90
N ARG A 273 59.82 60.11 -28.76
CA ARG A 273 59.38 60.93 -27.62
C ARG A 273 59.68 62.38 -27.96
N ILE A 274 58.64 63.22 -28.01
CA ILE A 274 58.75 64.68 -28.08
C ILE A 274 58.95 65.20 -26.66
#